data_AF-Q0WMF7-F1
#
_entry.id   AF-Q0WMF7-F1
#
_cell.length_a   1.000
_cell.length_b   1.000
_cell.length_c   1.000
_cell.angle_alpha   90.00
_cell.angle_beta   90.00
_cell.angle_gamma   90.00
#
_symmetry.space_group_name_H-M   'P 1'
#
loop_
_entity.id
_entity.type
_entity.pdbx_description
1 polymer ?
#
loop_
_entity_poly.entity_id
_entity_poly.type
_entity_poly.pdbx_seq_one_letter_code
_entity_poly.pdbx_strand_id
1 'polypeptide(L)'
;EDLIEKADGFAGVFPEHKYEIVKKLQERKHICGMTGDGVNDAPALKKADIGIAVADATDAARGASDIVLTEPGLSVIISAVLTSRAIFQRMKNYTIYAVSITIRIVFGFMLIALIWKFDFSPFMVLIIAILNDGTIMTISKDRVKPSPTPDSWKLKEIFATGVVLGGYMAIMTVVFFWAAYKTDFFPRTFHVRDLRGSEHEMMSALYLQVSIVSQALIFVTRSRSWSFTERPGYFLLIAFWVAQLIATAIAVYGNWEFARIKGIGWGWAGVIWLYSIVFYFPLDIMKFAIRYILAGTAWKNIIDNRTAFTTKQNYGIEEREAQWAHAQRTLHGLQNTETANVVPERGGYRELSEIANQAKRRAEIARLRELHTLKGHVESVVKLKGLDIETAGHYTV
;
A
#
# COMPACT_ATOMS: atom_id res chain seq x y z
N GLU A 1 26.93 -13.70 6.20
CA GLU A 1 25.60 -13.09 6.37
C GLU A 1 25.10 -12.45 5.08
N ASP A 2 25.85 -11.53 4.46
CA ASP A 2 25.46 -10.91 3.17
C ASP A 2 25.25 -11.92 2.03
N LEU A 3 25.93 -13.07 2.07
CA LEU A 3 25.72 -14.19 1.14
C LEU A 3 24.35 -14.86 1.32
N ILE A 4 23.83 -14.95 2.54
CA ILE A 4 22.51 -15.55 2.82
C ILE A 4 21.40 -14.63 2.27
N GLU A 5 21.56 -13.32 2.45
CA GLU A 5 20.59 -12.34 1.97
C GLU A 5 20.55 -12.23 0.43
N LYS A 6 21.68 -12.47 -0.25
CA LYS A 6 21.78 -12.44 -1.72
C LYS A 6 21.49 -13.77 -2.40
N ALA A 7 21.37 -14.86 -1.64
CA ALA A 7 21.15 -16.19 -2.19
C ALA A 7 19.66 -16.42 -2.50
N ASP A 8 19.38 -16.96 -3.68
CA ASP A 8 18.02 -17.32 -4.10
C ASP A 8 17.61 -18.74 -3.68
N GLY A 9 18.55 -19.52 -3.11
CA GLY A 9 18.29 -20.90 -2.67
C GLY A 9 19.42 -21.51 -1.86
N PHE A 10 19.06 -22.50 -1.04
CA PHE A 10 19.97 -23.27 -0.20
C PHE A 10 19.72 -24.76 -0.43
N ALA A 11 20.78 -25.55 -0.67
CA ALA A 11 20.71 -26.98 -0.89
C ALA A 11 21.46 -27.74 0.21
N GLY A 12 21.07 -29.01 0.46
CA GLY A 12 21.71 -29.84 1.50
C GLY A 12 21.51 -29.29 2.92
N VAL A 13 20.35 -28.69 3.19
CA VAL A 13 20.08 -27.94 4.42
C VAL A 13 19.59 -28.90 5.51
N PHE A 14 20.40 -29.08 6.55
CA PHE A 14 20.00 -29.79 7.77
C PHE A 14 18.97 -28.99 8.58
N PRO A 15 18.19 -29.63 9.46
CA PRO A 15 17.16 -28.95 10.26
C PRO A 15 17.72 -27.75 11.06
N GLU A 16 18.92 -27.89 11.65
CA GLU A 16 19.60 -26.81 12.39
C GLU A 16 19.95 -25.64 11.48
N HIS A 17 20.33 -25.93 10.23
CA HIS A 17 20.65 -24.90 9.24
C HIS A 17 19.39 -24.11 8.83
N LYS A 18 18.22 -24.76 8.71
CA LYS A 18 16.95 -24.06 8.42
C LYS A 18 16.64 -23.01 9.50
N TYR A 19 16.80 -23.38 10.77
CA TYR A 19 16.62 -22.46 11.89
C TYR A 19 17.60 -21.28 11.82
N GLU A 20 18.89 -21.55 11.59
CA GLU A 20 19.91 -20.51 11.57
C GLU A 20 19.73 -19.56 10.37
N ILE A 21 19.31 -20.06 9.20
CA ILE A 21 18.99 -19.24 8.02
C ILE A 21 17.86 -18.26 8.34
N VAL A 22 16.74 -18.73 8.89
CA VAL A 22 15.60 -17.88 9.27
C VAL A 22 16.04 -16.82 10.27
N LYS A 23 16.77 -17.23 11.31
CA LYS A 23 17.31 -16.32 12.33
C LYS A 23 18.22 -15.23 11.71
N LYS A 24 19.10 -15.60 10.77
CA LYS A 24 20.00 -14.66 10.10
C LYS A 24 19.26 -13.68 9.19
N LEU A 25 18.21 -14.11 8.49
CA LEU A 25 17.35 -13.22 7.71
C LEU A 25 16.55 -12.25 8.60
N GLN A 26 16.08 -12.72 9.76
CA GLN A 26 15.42 -11.87 10.77
C GLN A 26 16.38 -10.84 11.39
N GLU A 27 17.62 -11.22 11.70
CA GLU A 27 18.67 -10.29 12.17
C GLU A 27 18.91 -9.14 11.17
N ARG A 28 18.67 -9.39 9.88
CA ARG A 28 18.71 -8.40 8.79
C ARG A 28 17.42 -7.61 8.59
N LYS A 29 16.45 -7.76 9.50
CA LYS A 29 15.13 -7.09 9.50
C LYS A 29 14.21 -7.50 8.35
N HIS A 30 14.44 -8.65 7.74
CA HIS A 30 13.47 -9.26 6.82
C HIS A 30 12.36 -9.95 7.61
N ILE A 31 11.12 -9.83 7.12
CA ILE A 31 9.99 -10.62 7.63
C ILE A 31 10.01 -11.95 6.91
N CYS A 32 10.25 -13.03 7.65
CA CYS A 32 10.52 -14.35 7.09
C CYS A 32 9.29 -15.24 7.18
N GLY A 33 8.75 -15.65 6.02
CA GLY A 33 7.79 -16.75 5.94
C GLY A 33 8.54 -18.05 5.64
N MET A 34 8.30 -19.10 6.43
CA MET A 34 8.91 -20.41 6.23
C MET A 34 7.84 -21.47 5.99
N THR A 35 8.03 -22.31 4.96
CA THR A 35 7.20 -23.48 4.71
C THR A 35 7.86 -24.75 5.21
N GLY A 36 7.09 -25.69 5.75
CA GLY A 36 7.58 -26.99 6.18
C GLY A 36 6.51 -28.06 6.21
N ASP A 37 6.94 -29.32 6.20
CA ASP A 37 6.10 -30.52 6.13
C ASP A 37 6.40 -31.52 7.26
N GLY A 38 7.67 -31.65 7.63
CA GLY A 38 8.14 -32.61 8.61
C GLY A 38 8.31 -32.08 10.04
N VAL A 39 8.43 -33.01 10.98
CA VAL A 39 8.76 -32.75 12.40
C VAL A 39 10.05 -31.94 12.57
N ASN A 40 10.99 -32.13 11.63
CA ASN A 40 12.30 -31.48 11.61
C ASN A 40 12.21 -29.98 11.32
N ASP A 41 11.13 -29.54 10.68
CA ASP A 41 10.94 -28.14 10.32
C ASP A 41 10.26 -27.35 11.46
N ALA A 42 9.71 -28.04 12.47
CA ALA A 42 8.98 -27.41 13.57
C ALA A 42 9.78 -26.31 14.31
N PRO A 43 11.08 -26.47 14.65
CA PRO A 43 11.84 -25.41 15.29
C PRO A 43 11.99 -24.16 14.42
N ALA A 44 12.16 -24.35 13.12
CA ALA A 44 12.38 -23.27 12.17
C ALA A 44 11.06 -22.59 11.77
N LEU A 45 9.97 -23.36 11.63
CA LEU A 45 8.59 -22.87 11.47
C LEU A 45 8.20 -21.95 12.63
N LYS A 46 8.47 -22.37 13.87
CA LYS A 46 8.20 -21.57 15.06
C LYS A 46 9.11 -20.34 15.20
N LYS A 47 10.30 -20.39 14.61
CA LYS A 47 11.26 -19.27 14.62
C LYS A 47 10.89 -18.20 13.59
N ALA A 48 10.31 -18.59 12.47
CA ALA A 48 9.87 -17.69 11.41
C ALA A 48 8.82 -16.70 11.93
N ASP A 49 8.70 -15.55 11.25
CA ASP A 49 7.65 -14.58 11.55
C ASP A 49 6.27 -15.11 11.16
N ILE A 50 6.25 -16.01 10.16
CA ILE A 50 5.07 -16.76 9.73
C ILE A 50 5.52 -18.19 9.37
N GLY A 51 5.17 -19.17 10.20
CA GLY A 51 5.30 -20.59 9.88
C GLY A 51 4.12 -21.09 9.05
N ILE A 52 4.39 -21.75 7.92
CA ILE A 52 3.39 -22.26 6.97
C ILE A 52 3.52 -23.79 6.86
N ALA A 53 2.53 -24.53 7.35
CA ALA A 53 2.46 -25.97 7.12
C ALA A 53 1.75 -26.27 5.79
N VAL A 54 2.35 -27.13 4.97
CA VAL A 54 1.72 -27.62 3.74
C VAL A 54 0.55 -28.58 4.04
N ALA A 55 -0.32 -28.83 3.06
CA ALA A 55 -1.52 -29.65 3.26
C ALA A 55 -1.24 -31.07 3.78
N ASP A 56 -0.17 -31.69 3.28
CA ASP A 56 0.25 -33.04 3.67
C ASP A 56 1.27 -33.03 4.83
N ALA A 57 1.35 -31.94 5.59
CA ALA A 57 2.30 -31.82 6.69
C ALA A 57 1.93 -32.70 7.89
N THR A 58 2.95 -33.17 8.59
CA THR A 58 2.83 -33.89 9.86
C THR A 58 2.05 -33.06 10.90
N ASP A 59 1.33 -33.72 11.83
CA ASP A 59 0.60 -33.01 12.90
C ASP A 59 1.53 -32.14 13.75
N ALA A 60 2.79 -32.54 13.91
CA ALA A 60 3.79 -31.75 14.62
C ALA A 60 4.14 -30.45 13.87
N ALA A 61 4.32 -30.50 12.54
CA ALA A 61 4.58 -29.31 11.73
C ALA A 61 3.36 -28.38 11.72
N ARG A 62 2.14 -28.94 11.60
CA ARG A 62 0.88 -28.19 11.70
C ARG A 62 0.72 -27.50 13.07
N GLY A 63 1.07 -28.19 14.15
CA GLY A 63 1.05 -27.64 15.51
C GLY A 63 2.12 -26.58 15.77
N ALA A 64 3.20 -26.55 14.97
CA ALA A 64 4.27 -25.56 15.08
C ALA A 64 4.09 -24.34 14.15
N SER A 65 3.22 -24.43 13.16
CA SER A 65 2.95 -23.37 12.16
C SER A 65 1.85 -22.40 12.59
N ASP A 66 1.89 -21.16 12.10
CA ASP A 66 0.86 -20.14 12.30
C ASP A 66 -0.31 -20.28 11.31
N ILE A 67 -0.04 -20.83 10.12
CA ILE A 67 -1.03 -21.09 9.08
C ILE A 67 -0.84 -22.50 8.50
N VAL A 68 -1.95 -23.20 8.35
CA VAL A 68 -2.00 -24.53 7.73
C VAL A 68 -2.72 -24.39 6.38
N LEU A 69 -2.04 -24.77 5.30
CA LEU A 69 -2.64 -24.80 3.97
C LEU A 69 -3.53 -26.04 3.85
N THR A 70 -4.72 -25.88 3.31
CA THR A 70 -5.62 -27.01 3.02
C THR A 70 -5.46 -27.54 1.60
N GLU A 71 -4.71 -26.81 0.77
CA GLU A 71 -4.44 -27.14 -0.63
C GLU A 71 -2.92 -27.11 -0.85
N PRO A 72 -2.35 -28.06 -1.62
CA PRO A 72 -0.93 -28.06 -1.93
C PRO A 72 -0.58 -26.97 -2.96
N GLY A 73 0.66 -26.47 -2.90
CA GLY A 73 1.24 -25.62 -3.94
C GLY A 73 1.64 -24.21 -3.48
N LEU A 74 2.70 -23.69 -4.08
CA LEU A 74 3.24 -22.34 -3.81
C LEU A 74 2.25 -21.23 -4.22
N SER A 75 1.39 -21.48 -5.20
CA SER A 75 0.36 -20.55 -5.68
C SER A 75 -0.65 -20.17 -4.57
N VAL A 76 -0.96 -21.10 -3.67
CA VAL A 76 -1.86 -20.88 -2.53
C VAL A 76 -1.24 -19.87 -1.56
N ILE A 77 0.07 -19.95 -1.33
CA ILE A 77 0.81 -19.01 -0.48
C ILE A 77 0.78 -17.61 -1.09
N ILE A 78 1.03 -17.48 -2.40
CA ILE A 78 0.95 -16.18 -3.09
C ILE A 78 -0.46 -15.59 -2.96
N SER A 79 -1.49 -16.41 -3.15
CA SER A 79 -2.89 -16.00 -3.03
C SER A 79 -3.26 -15.57 -1.60
N ALA A 80 -2.76 -16.29 -0.60
CA ALA A 80 -2.92 -15.95 0.81
C ALA A 80 -2.23 -14.62 1.15
N VAL A 81 -0.99 -14.40 0.66
CA VAL A 81 -0.25 -13.14 0.85
C VAL A 81 -0.98 -11.96 0.19
N LEU A 82 -1.47 -12.11 -1.05
CA LEU A 82 -2.24 -11.06 -1.72
C LEU A 82 -3.54 -10.72 -0.99
N THR A 83 -4.25 -11.74 -0.51
CA THR A 83 -5.49 -11.57 0.28
C THR A 83 -5.21 -10.89 1.62
N SER A 84 -4.16 -11.32 2.33
CA SER A 84 -3.69 -10.70 3.57
C SER A 84 -3.35 -9.22 3.37
N ARG A 85 -2.64 -8.87 2.29
CA ARG A 85 -2.35 -7.47 1.94
C ARG A 85 -3.63 -6.67 1.67
N ALA A 86 -4.65 -7.24 1.03
CA ALA A 86 -5.92 -6.57 0.82
C ALA A 86 -6.66 -6.30 2.14
N ILE A 87 -6.68 -7.28 3.06
CA ILE A 87 -7.26 -7.13 4.40
C ILE A 87 -6.50 -6.07 5.20
N PHE A 88 -5.17 -6.12 5.18
CA PHE A 88 -4.32 -5.15 5.87
C PHE A 88 -4.57 -3.71 5.39
N GLN A 89 -4.77 -3.50 4.08
CA GLN A 89 -5.14 -2.19 3.55
C GLN A 89 -6.50 -1.71 4.07
N ARG A 90 -7.51 -2.59 4.18
CA ARG A 90 -8.80 -2.24 4.78
C ARG A 90 -8.63 -1.78 6.24
N MET A 91 -7.83 -2.51 7.03
CA MET A 91 -7.55 -2.14 8.42
C MET A 91 -6.87 -0.78 8.51
N LYS A 92 -5.82 -0.53 7.71
CA LYS A 92 -5.12 0.76 7.68
C LYS A 92 -6.05 1.92 7.30
N ASN A 93 -6.85 1.74 6.26
CA ASN A 93 -7.81 2.75 5.80
C ASN A 93 -8.88 3.05 6.87
N TYR A 94 -9.37 2.01 7.56
CA TYR A 94 -10.27 2.15 8.70
C TYR A 94 -9.63 2.92 9.86
N THR A 95 -8.36 2.65 10.20
CA THR A 95 -7.68 3.40 11.26
C THR A 95 -7.54 4.87 10.91
N ILE A 96 -7.18 5.21 9.66
CA ILE A 96 -7.12 6.62 9.20
C ILE A 96 -8.50 7.27 9.37
N TYR A 97 -9.56 6.57 8.96
CA TYR A 97 -10.93 7.03 9.09
C TYR A 97 -11.34 7.30 10.55
N ALA A 98 -11.15 6.31 11.43
CA ALA A 98 -11.51 6.40 12.83
C ALA A 98 -10.80 7.59 13.52
N VAL A 99 -9.49 7.72 13.31
CA VAL A 99 -8.71 8.84 13.84
C VAL A 99 -9.22 10.17 13.29
N SER A 100 -9.50 10.25 11.99
CA SER A 100 -9.98 11.50 11.36
C SER A 100 -11.32 11.96 11.94
N ILE A 101 -12.26 11.04 12.17
CA ILE A 101 -13.56 11.37 12.74
C ILE A 101 -13.43 11.81 14.18
N THR A 102 -12.62 11.13 14.99
CA THR A 102 -12.38 11.54 16.38
C THR A 102 -11.84 12.97 16.44
N ILE A 103 -10.84 13.29 15.61
CA ILE A 103 -10.27 14.64 15.54
C ILE A 103 -11.32 15.65 15.06
N ARG A 104 -12.11 15.31 14.03
CA ARG A 104 -13.18 16.18 13.54
C ARG A 104 -14.21 16.52 14.62
N ILE A 105 -14.75 15.51 15.31
CA ILE A 105 -15.80 15.68 16.31
C ILE A 105 -15.27 16.49 17.48
N VAL A 106 -14.10 16.14 18.01
CA VAL A 106 -13.49 16.83 19.15
C VAL A 106 -13.17 18.28 18.79
N PHE A 107 -12.39 18.53 17.75
CA PHE A 107 -11.99 19.89 17.39
C PHE A 107 -13.15 20.72 16.86
N GLY A 108 -14.04 20.14 16.04
CA GLY A 108 -15.16 20.85 15.44
C GLY A 108 -16.11 21.41 16.49
N PHE A 109 -16.63 20.57 17.39
CA PHE A 109 -17.56 21.01 18.42
C PHE A 109 -16.87 21.84 19.51
N MET A 110 -15.62 21.52 19.88
CA MET A 110 -14.84 22.35 20.81
C MET A 110 -14.66 23.78 20.29
N LEU A 111 -14.29 23.95 19.01
CA LEU A 111 -14.09 25.28 18.42
C LEU A 111 -15.40 26.07 18.33
N ILE A 112 -16.51 25.41 17.96
CA ILE A 112 -17.82 26.05 17.92
C ILE A 112 -18.25 26.53 19.31
N ALA A 113 -18.10 25.67 20.33
CA ALA A 113 -18.41 26.03 21.72
C ALA A 113 -17.51 27.15 22.25
N LEU A 114 -16.21 27.14 21.94
CA LEU A 114 -15.26 28.15 22.39
C LEU A 114 -15.55 29.54 21.78
N ILE A 115 -15.84 29.60 20.48
CA ILE A 115 -15.95 30.87 19.73
C ILE A 115 -17.35 31.48 19.85
N TRP A 116 -18.40 30.66 19.73
CA TRP A 116 -19.79 31.14 19.70
C TRP A 116 -20.63 30.69 20.90
N LYS A 117 -20.06 29.99 21.89
CA LYS A 117 -20.79 29.47 23.07
C LYS A 117 -22.02 28.64 22.68
N PHE A 118 -21.91 27.92 21.56
CA PHE A 118 -22.99 27.09 21.04
C PHE A 118 -22.80 25.64 21.48
N ASP A 119 -23.74 25.15 22.28
CA ASP A 119 -23.70 23.79 22.84
C ASP A 119 -24.39 22.80 21.91
N PHE A 120 -23.62 21.88 21.33
CA PHE A 120 -24.17 20.84 20.47
C PHE A 120 -24.80 19.71 21.30
N SER A 121 -26.06 19.37 20.99
CA SER A 121 -26.81 18.27 21.57
C SER A 121 -26.05 16.93 21.52
N PRO A 122 -25.74 16.31 22.68
CA PRO A 122 -25.08 15.01 22.74
C PRO A 122 -25.88 13.89 22.06
N PHE A 123 -27.22 13.99 22.08
CA PHE A 123 -28.09 13.01 21.42
C PHE A 123 -27.88 12.99 19.90
N MET A 124 -27.61 14.14 19.28
CA MET A 124 -27.32 14.19 17.84
C MET A 124 -25.96 13.58 17.51
N VAL A 125 -24.97 13.71 18.41
CA VAL A 125 -23.69 13.00 18.28
C VAL A 125 -23.90 11.49 18.36
N LEU A 126 -24.77 11.03 19.26
CA LEU A 126 -25.14 9.61 19.37
C LEU A 126 -25.78 9.10 18.07
N ILE A 127 -26.71 9.86 17.46
CA ILE A 127 -27.30 9.48 16.17
C ILE A 127 -26.23 9.39 15.08
N ILE A 128 -25.30 10.36 15.01
CA ILE A 128 -24.17 10.29 14.07
C ILE A 128 -23.34 9.02 14.30
N ALA A 129 -23.04 8.68 15.56
CA ALA A 129 -22.27 7.50 15.90
C ALA A 129 -22.97 6.20 15.47
N ILE A 130 -24.26 6.06 15.75
CA ILE A 130 -25.05 4.87 15.37
C ILE A 130 -25.10 4.72 13.85
N LEU A 131 -25.37 5.81 13.12
CA LEU A 131 -25.40 5.78 11.66
C LEU A 131 -24.02 5.42 11.10
N ASN A 132 -22.95 5.97 11.68
CA ASN A 132 -21.59 5.67 11.28
C ASN A 132 -21.25 4.18 11.48
N ASP A 133 -21.50 3.64 12.68
CA ASP A 133 -21.21 2.23 13.00
C ASP A 133 -21.93 1.27 12.07
N GLY A 134 -23.20 1.55 11.74
CA GLY A 134 -23.95 0.79 10.74
C GLY A 134 -23.27 0.77 9.37
N THR A 135 -22.73 1.91 8.93
CA THR A 135 -21.99 1.98 7.65
C THR A 135 -20.60 1.35 7.72
N ILE A 136 -19.90 1.46 8.85
CA ILE A 136 -18.53 0.94 9.04
C ILE A 136 -18.47 -0.57 8.83
N MET A 137 -19.51 -1.32 9.22
CA MET A 137 -19.57 -2.77 9.02
C MET A 137 -19.36 -3.17 7.54
N THR A 138 -19.71 -2.29 6.59
CA THR A 138 -19.51 -2.54 5.16
C THR A 138 -18.05 -2.44 4.70
N ILE A 139 -17.19 -1.72 5.43
CA ILE A 139 -15.76 -1.57 5.12
C ILE A 139 -15.05 -2.93 5.17
N SER A 140 -15.49 -3.84 6.06
CA SER A 140 -14.96 -5.20 6.15
C SER A 140 -15.08 -5.99 4.83
N LYS A 141 -16.15 -5.71 4.06
CA LYS A 141 -16.47 -6.36 2.78
C LYS A 141 -16.07 -5.52 1.56
N ASP A 142 -15.37 -4.41 1.75
CA ASP A 142 -15.04 -3.49 0.65
C ASP A 142 -13.97 -4.06 -0.29
N ARG A 143 -14.03 -3.70 -1.57
CA ARG A 143 -13.07 -4.15 -2.59
C ARG A 143 -11.89 -3.18 -2.68
N VAL A 144 -10.90 -3.38 -1.81
CA VAL A 144 -9.64 -2.60 -1.79
C VAL A 144 -8.55 -3.32 -2.57
N LYS A 145 -7.71 -2.55 -3.29
CA LYS A 145 -6.55 -3.09 -4.02
C LYS A 145 -5.41 -3.43 -3.05
N PRO A 146 -4.82 -4.63 -3.12
CA PRO A 146 -3.67 -4.98 -2.29
C PRO A 146 -2.47 -4.09 -2.61
N SER A 147 -1.58 -3.91 -1.63
CA SER A 147 -0.32 -3.20 -1.83
C SER A 147 0.64 -4.03 -2.71
N PRO A 148 1.29 -3.43 -3.72
CA PRO A 148 2.26 -4.16 -4.56
C PRO A 148 3.51 -4.55 -3.76
N THR A 149 3.93 -3.69 -2.83
CA THR A 149 5.03 -3.94 -1.90
C THR A 149 4.51 -4.40 -0.54
N PRO A 150 5.28 -5.19 0.22
CA PRO A 150 5.04 -5.38 1.64
C PRO A 150 4.91 -4.02 2.34
N ASP A 151 3.87 -3.87 3.15
CA ASP A 151 3.61 -2.67 3.94
C ASP A 151 3.65 -3.07 5.41
N SER A 152 4.22 -2.22 6.24
CA SER A 152 4.27 -2.40 7.69
C SER A 152 3.34 -1.39 8.37
N TRP A 153 2.90 -1.69 9.59
CA TRP A 153 1.96 -0.81 10.30
C TRP A 153 2.68 0.44 10.83
N LYS A 154 2.82 1.44 9.97
CA LYS A 154 3.41 2.74 10.32
C LYS A 154 2.38 3.65 10.99
N LEU A 155 2.15 3.43 12.29
CA LEU A 155 1.15 4.18 13.08
C LEU A 155 1.30 5.69 12.92
N LYS A 156 2.53 6.22 12.97
CA LYS A 156 2.78 7.67 12.85
C LYS A 156 2.24 8.26 11.54
N GLU A 157 2.42 7.57 10.41
CA GLU A 157 1.90 8.03 9.11
C GLU A 157 0.37 7.99 9.06
N ILE A 158 -0.23 6.95 9.63
CA ILE A 158 -1.68 6.75 9.73
C ILE A 158 -2.31 7.86 10.58
N PHE A 159 -1.77 8.11 11.77
CA PHE A 159 -2.24 9.15 12.67
C PHE A 159 -2.05 10.55 12.08
N ALA A 160 -0.89 10.84 11.49
CA ALA A 160 -0.65 12.14 10.84
C ALA A 160 -1.65 12.40 9.71
N THR A 161 -1.92 11.38 8.87
CA THR A 161 -2.94 11.46 7.82
C THR A 161 -4.32 11.71 8.41
N GLY A 162 -4.67 10.99 9.48
CA GLY A 162 -5.97 11.13 10.13
C GLY A 162 -6.18 12.51 10.75
N VAL A 163 -5.19 13.03 11.47
CA VAL A 163 -5.26 14.35 12.11
C VAL A 163 -5.43 15.47 11.10
N VAL A 164 -4.72 15.42 9.97
CA VAL A 164 -4.80 16.48 8.96
C VAL A 164 -6.16 16.46 8.24
N LEU A 165 -6.66 15.27 7.84
CA LEU A 165 -7.98 15.15 7.23
C LEU A 165 -9.09 15.55 8.23
N GLY A 166 -8.98 15.08 9.48
CA GLY A 166 -9.87 15.45 10.59
C GLY A 166 -9.90 16.94 10.89
N GLY A 167 -8.73 17.57 10.94
CA GLY A 167 -8.56 19.00 11.19
C GLY A 167 -9.16 19.86 10.09
N TYR A 168 -8.91 19.53 8.81
CA TYR A 168 -9.55 20.23 7.70
C TYR A 168 -11.08 20.14 7.77
N MET A 169 -11.60 18.94 8.02
CA MET A 169 -13.04 18.72 8.19
C MET A 169 -13.63 19.53 9.36
N ALA A 170 -12.92 19.61 10.48
CA ALA A 170 -13.31 20.46 11.62
C ALA A 170 -13.36 21.94 11.21
N ILE A 171 -12.33 22.43 10.52
CA ILE A 171 -12.28 23.81 10.01
C ILE A 171 -13.46 24.08 9.06
N MET A 172 -13.76 23.18 8.13
CA MET A 172 -14.92 23.36 7.24
C MET A 172 -16.24 23.33 7.99
N THR A 173 -16.34 22.57 9.08
CA THR A 173 -17.52 22.60 9.95
C THR A 173 -17.67 23.95 10.65
N VAL A 174 -16.56 24.51 11.14
CA VAL A 174 -16.51 25.84 11.76
C VAL A 174 -16.82 26.95 10.75
N VAL A 175 -16.28 26.86 9.53
CA VAL A 175 -16.56 27.82 8.45
C VAL A 175 -18.03 27.77 8.04
N PHE A 176 -18.61 26.57 7.92
CA PHE A 176 -20.03 26.40 7.67
C PHE A 176 -20.88 27.07 8.77
N PHE A 177 -20.55 26.80 10.04
CA PHE A 177 -21.26 27.39 11.18
C PHE A 177 -21.13 28.93 11.19
N TRP A 178 -19.92 29.46 11.00
CA TRP A 178 -19.69 30.91 10.92
C TRP A 178 -20.50 31.55 9.79
N ALA A 179 -20.48 30.95 8.60
CA ALA A 179 -21.19 31.47 7.44
C ALA A 179 -22.71 31.43 7.63
N ALA A 180 -23.25 30.43 8.34
CA ALA A 180 -24.68 30.33 8.62
C ALA A 180 -25.14 31.17 9.84
N TYR A 181 -24.27 31.38 10.84
CA TYR A 181 -24.62 32.06 12.10
C TYR A 181 -24.33 33.56 12.10
N LYS A 182 -23.22 34.00 11.50
CA LYS A 182 -22.80 35.42 11.50
C LYS A 182 -23.08 36.16 10.20
N THR A 183 -23.15 35.46 9.07
CA THR A 183 -23.22 36.10 7.75
C THR A 183 -24.52 35.78 7.01
N ASP A 184 -24.87 36.62 6.05
CA ASP A 184 -26.06 36.48 5.20
C ASP A 184 -25.73 35.72 3.91
N PHE A 185 -24.55 35.07 3.85
CA PHE A 185 -24.04 34.46 2.64
C PHE A 185 -25.00 33.44 2.03
N PHE A 186 -25.52 32.52 2.86
CA PHE A 186 -26.43 31.48 2.41
C PHE A 186 -27.82 32.01 2.01
N PRO A 187 -28.53 32.81 2.84
CA PRO A 187 -29.80 33.42 2.44
C PRO A 187 -29.68 34.28 1.16
N ARG A 188 -28.62 35.08 1.03
CA ARG A 188 -28.41 35.95 -0.14
C ARG A 188 -28.14 35.17 -1.43
N THR A 189 -27.38 34.09 -1.36
CA THR A 189 -26.96 33.33 -2.54
C THR A 189 -28.01 32.33 -2.98
N PHE A 190 -28.62 31.61 -2.04
CA PHE A 190 -29.51 30.49 -2.31
C PHE A 190 -30.99 30.78 -2.02
N HIS A 191 -31.33 32.00 -1.60
CA HIS A 191 -32.70 32.42 -1.28
C HIS A 191 -33.40 31.51 -0.26
N VAL A 192 -32.62 30.96 0.67
CA VAL A 192 -33.10 30.11 1.77
C VAL A 192 -33.48 30.95 2.98
N ARG A 193 -34.28 30.36 3.88
CA ARG A 193 -34.72 31.00 5.12
C ARG A 193 -33.52 31.40 5.97
N ASP A 194 -33.62 32.50 6.69
CA ASP A 194 -32.55 32.87 7.61
C ASP A 194 -32.58 31.98 8.86
N LEU A 195 -31.44 31.38 9.20
CA LEU A 195 -31.30 30.53 10.40
C LEU A 195 -30.84 31.34 11.63
N ARG A 196 -30.52 32.63 11.46
CA ARG A 196 -30.05 33.48 12.55
C ARG A 196 -31.15 33.65 13.59
N GLY A 197 -30.82 33.33 14.84
CA GLY A 197 -31.73 33.42 15.99
C GLY A 197 -32.47 32.13 16.35
N SER A 198 -32.41 31.07 15.53
CA SER A 198 -32.94 29.75 15.88
C SER A 198 -31.83 28.74 16.10
N GLU A 199 -31.46 28.53 17.37
CA GLU A 199 -30.42 27.54 17.73
C GLU A 199 -30.83 26.11 17.33
N HIS A 200 -32.11 25.78 17.43
CA HIS A 200 -32.63 24.45 17.09
C HIS A 200 -32.56 24.12 15.59
N GLU A 201 -32.78 25.11 14.72
CA GLU A 201 -32.64 24.91 13.27
C GLU A 201 -31.17 24.85 12.88
N MET A 202 -30.31 25.67 13.51
CA MET A 202 -28.85 25.60 13.34
C MET A 202 -28.27 24.24 13.75
N MET A 203 -28.78 23.67 14.86
CA MET A 203 -28.43 22.32 15.32
C MET A 203 -28.67 21.27 14.23
N SER A 204 -29.85 21.29 13.59
CA SER A 204 -30.20 20.38 12.49
C SER A 204 -29.27 20.53 11.29
N ALA A 205 -28.96 21.77 10.92
CA ALA A 205 -28.10 22.08 9.79
C ALA A 205 -26.67 21.56 10.02
N LEU A 206 -26.14 21.80 11.22
CA LEU A 206 -24.82 21.35 11.63
C LEU A 206 -24.75 19.82 11.74
N TYR A 207 -25.79 19.18 12.30
CA TYR A 207 -25.92 17.72 12.35
C TYR A 207 -25.85 17.10 10.94
N LEU A 208 -26.63 17.63 10.00
CA LEU A 208 -26.67 17.12 8.63
C LEU A 208 -25.30 17.26 7.94
N GLN A 209 -24.67 18.44 8.07
CA GLN A 209 -23.35 18.70 7.50
C GLN A 209 -22.29 17.74 8.07
N VAL A 210 -22.31 17.52 9.38
CA VAL A 210 -21.37 16.60 10.03
C VAL A 210 -21.62 15.16 9.60
N SER A 211 -22.87 14.73 9.49
CA SER A 211 -23.22 13.38 9.05
C SER A 211 -22.77 13.09 7.62
N ILE A 212 -23.05 13.99 6.67
CA ILE A 212 -22.69 13.82 5.24
C ILE A 212 -21.18 13.69 5.09
N VAL A 213 -20.43 14.66 5.62
CA VAL A 213 -18.98 14.70 5.39
C VAL A 213 -18.28 13.56 6.14
N SER A 214 -18.77 13.16 7.32
CA SER A 214 -18.19 12.04 8.06
C SER A 214 -18.30 10.73 7.28
N GLN A 215 -19.45 10.43 6.69
CA GLN A 215 -19.57 9.21 5.87
C GLN A 215 -18.87 9.34 4.52
N ALA A 216 -18.88 10.54 3.91
CA ALA A 216 -18.16 10.77 2.66
C ALA A 216 -16.66 10.49 2.80
N LEU A 217 -16.08 10.78 3.97
CA LEU A 217 -14.66 10.51 4.25
C LEU A 217 -14.26 9.04 4.03
N ILE A 218 -15.18 8.08 4.21
CA ILE A 218 -14.89 6.65 3.93
C ILE A 218 -14.41 6.47 2.49
N PHE A 219 -15.00 7.19 1.53
CA PHE A 219 -14.62 7.10 0.12
C PHE A 219 -13.23 7.70 -0.16
N VAL A 220 -12.80 8.68 0.64
CA VAL A 220 -11.46 9.28 0.54
C VAL A 220 -10.41 8.37 1.16
N THR A 221 -10.68 7.83 2.34
CA THR A 221 -9.71 7.00 3.08
C THR A 221 -9.52 5.63 2.45
N ARG A 222 -10.57 5.05 1.83
CA ARG A 222 -10.44 3.77 1.11
C ARG A 222 -9.61 3.85 -0.16
N SER A 223 -9.58 5.02 -0.80
CA SER A 223 -9.03 5.17 -2.14
C SER A 223 -7.55 5.53 -2.12
N ARG A 224 -6.75 4.79 -2.88
CA ARG A 224 -5.33 5.12 -3.07
C ARG A 224 -5.17 6.27 -4.06
N SER A 225 -5.92 6.24 -5.16
CA SER A 225 -6.03 7.32 -6.13
C SER A 225 -7.17 8.27 -5.75
N TRP A 226 -7.71 9.00 -6.72
CA TRP A 226 -8.90 9.81 -6.56
C TRP A 226 -10.08 8.93 -6.15
N SER A 227 -10.88 9.43 -5.23
CA SER A 227 -12.01 8.70 -4.69
C SER A 227 -13.03 8.33 -5.77
N PHE A 228 -13.26 9.23 -6.74
CA PHE A 228 -14.20 9.00 -7.84
C PHE A 228 -13.74 7.93 -8.85
N THR A 229 -12.44 7.69 -8.97
CA THR A 229 -11.90 6.70 -9.90
C THR A 229 -12.00 5.28 -9.33
N GLU A 230 -11.84 5.13 -8.03
CA GLU A 230 -11.89 3.83 -7.36
C GLU A 230 -13.32 3.47 -6.94
N ARG A 231 -13.99 2.66 -7.75
CA ARG A 231 -15.38 2.26 -7.50
C ARG A 231 -15.58 1.65 -6.10
N PRO A 232 -16.54 2.13 -5.31
CA PRO A 232 -16.93 1.52 -4.04
C PRO A 232 -17.60 0.17 -4.22
N GLY A 233 -17.46 -0.71 -3.22
CA GLY A 233 -18.29 -1.90 -3.12
C GLY A 233 -19.77 -1.52 -3.02
N TYR A 234 -20.65 -2.33 -3.62
CA TYR A 234 -22.09 -2.06 -3.63
C TYR A 234 -22.68 -1.90 -2.22
N PHE A 235 -22.23 -2.72 -1.26
CA PHE A 235 -22.68 -2.63 0.13
C PHE A 235 -22.36 -1.28 0.77
N LEU A 236 -21.15 -0.75 0.53
CA LEU A 236 -20.74 0.55 1.06
C LEU A 236 -21.57 1.69 0.46
N LEU A 237 -21.85 1.63 -0.85
CA LEU A 237 -22.64 2.65 -1.53
C LEU A 237 -24.10 2.64 -1.06
N ILE A 238 -24.70 1.46 -0.91
CA ILE A 238 -26.06 1.32 -0.37
C ILE A 238 -26.12 1.83 1.07
N ALA A 239 -25.17 1.43 1.92
CA ALA A 239 -25.13 1.86 3.31
C ALA A 239 -24.98 3.39 3.44
N PHE A 240 -24.13 4.01 2.61
CA PHE A 240 -24.02 5.46 2.53
C PHE A 240 -25.36 6.10 2.19
N TRP A 241 -26.01 5.69 1.09
CA TRP A 241 -27.27 6.30 0.69
C TRP A 241 -28.39 6.11 1.72
N VAL A 242 -28.51 4.93 2.30
CA VAL A 242 -29.51 4.65 3.36
C VAL A 242 -29.26 5.54 4.58
N ALA A 243 -28.02 5.58 5.07
CA ALA A 243 -27.69 6.36 6.25
C ALA A 243 -27.81 7.87 6.01
N GLN A 244 -27.46 8.35 4.81
CA GLN A 244 -27.64 9.75 4.43
C GLN A 244 -29.10 10.15 4.20
N LEU A 245 -29.93 9.23 3.69
CA LEU A 245 -31.36 9.45 3.57
C LEU A 245 -32.00 9.59 4.95
N ILE A 246 -31.63 8.70 5.89
CA ILE A 246 -32.08 8.78 7.29
C ILE A 246 -31.60 10.09 7.93
N ALA A 247 -30.31 10.45 7.77
CA ALA A 247 -29.77 11.70 8.31
C ALA A 247 -30.48 12.93 7.74
N THR A 248 -30.74 12.96 6.43
CA THR A 248 -31.46 14.05 5.76
C THR A 248 -32.91 14.13 6.25
N ALA A 249 -33.60 12.99 6.40
CA ALA A 249 -34.96 12.95 6.92
C ALA A 249 -35.06 13.49 8.36
N ILE A 250 -34.11 13.13 9.23
CA ILE A 250 -34.02 13.64 10.61
C ILE A 250 -33.79 15.16 10.60
N ALA A 251 -32.89 15.67 9.76
CA ALA A 251 -32.60 17.10 9.70
C ALA A 251 -33.77 17.93 9.13
N VAL A 252 -34.50 17.39 8.15
CA VAL A 252 -35.59 18.09 7.48
C VAL A 252 -36.88 18.07 8.30
N TYR A 253 -37.24 16.94 8.89
CA TYR A 253 -38.53 16.72 9.55
C TYR A 253 -38.45 16.61 11.08
N GLY A 254 -37.26 16.44 11.65
CA GLY A 254 -37.09 16.24 13.10
C GLY A 254 -37.51 17.48 13.88
N ASN A 255 -38.50 17.32 14.75
CA ASN A 255 -38.91 18.35 15.71
C ASN A 255 -38.95 17.70 17.10
N TRP A 256 -37.77 17.59 17.72
CA TRP A 256 -37.61 16.97 19.03
C TRP A 256 -37.04 17.98 20.01
N GLU A 257 -37.87 18.39 20.96
CA GLU A 257 -37.50 19.36 21.99
C GLU A 257 -36.37 18.81 22.89
N PHE A 258 -36.45 17.54 23.27
CA PHE A 258 -35.40 16.84 24.03
C PHE A 258 -34.03 16.89 23.32
N ALA A 259 -34.00 16.73 22.00
CA ALA A 259 -32.75 16.71 21.24
C ALA A 259 -32.32 18.11 20.75
N ARG A 260 -33.08 19.17 21.09
CA ARG A 260 -32.86 20.56 20.66
C ARG A 260 -32.82 20.72 19.14
N ILE A 261 -33.61 19.94 18.40
CA ILE A 261 -33.62 19.93 16.93
C ILE A 261 -34.97 20.40 16.38
N LYS A 262 -34.93 21.22 15.33
CA LYS A 262 -36.12 21.65 14.58
C LYS A 262 -35.87 21.55 13.09
N GLY A 263 -36.85 21.03 12.36
CA GLY A 263 -36.74 20.76 10.93
C GLY A 263 -36.44 22.00 10.08
N ILE A 264 -35.38 21.93 9.28
CA ILE A 264 -34.87 23.07 8.47
C ILE A 264 -35.48 23.15 7.06
N GLY A 265 -36.22 22.11 6.65
CA GLY A 265 -36.77 22.00 5.30
C GLY A 265 -35.77 21.56 4.23
N TRP A 266 -36.30 21.17 3.06
CA TRP A 266 -35.49 20.63 1.95
C TRP A 266 -34.57 21.65 1.28
N GLY A 267 -34.93 22.94 1.28
CA GLY A 267 -34.08 23.98 0.69
C GLY A 267 -32.73 24.08 1.38
N TRP A 268 -32.73 24.12 2.72
CA TRP A 268 -31.50 24.10 3.51
C TRP A 268 -30.76 22.79 3.41
N ALA A 269 -31.46 21.65 3.42
CA ALA A 269 -30.82 20.35 3.23
C ALA A 269 -30.04 20.29 1.90
N GLY A 270 -30.62 20.80 0.81
CA GLY A 270 -29.96 20.87 -0.50
C GLY A 270 -28.69 21.75 -0.49
N VAL A 271 -28.74 22.90 0.17
CA VAL A 271 -27.56 23.79 0.34
C VAL A 271 -26.46 23.10 1.15
N ILE A 272 -26.82 22.36 2.21
CA ILE A 272 -25.86 21.62 3.04
C ILE A 272 -25.22 20.47 2.26
N TRP A 273 -26.00 19.76 1.44
CA TRP A 273 -25.50 18.76 0.51
C TRP A 273 -24.51 19.36 -0.48
N LEU A 274 -24.87 20.49 -1.10
CA LEU A 274 -24.00 21.20 -2.03
C LEU A 274 -22.69 21.63 -1.36
N TYR A 275 -22.78 22.26 -0.18
CA TYR A 275 -21.61 22.63 0.62
C TYR A 275 -20.72 21.41 0.89
N SER A 276 -21.32 20.31 1.34
CA SER A 276 -20.59 19.08 1.67
C SER A 276 -19.90 18.48 0.45
N ILE A 277 -20.53 18.51 -0.73
CA ILE A 277 -19.95 18.03 -1.99
C ILE A 277 -18.78 18.91 -2.44
N VAL A 278 -18.92 20.24 -2.37
CA VAL A 278 -17.85 21.16 -2.78
C VAL A 278 -16.60 20.98 -1.91
N PHE A 279 -16.77 20.92 -0.59
CA PHE A 279 -15.66 20.77 0.36
C PHE A 279 -15.15 19.33 0.50
N TYR A 280 -15.78 18.38 -0.19
CA TYR A 280 -15.29 17.01 -0.31
C TYR A 280 -14.09 16.90 -1.27
N PHE A 281 -14.12 17.58 -2.42
CA PHE A 281 -13.05 17.46 -3.44
C PHE A 281 -11.63 17.76 -2.91
N PRO A 282 -11.41 18.81 -2.09
CA PRO A 282 -10.07 19.08 -1.56
C PRO A 282 -9.51 18.00 -0.64
N LEU A 283 -10.35 17.11 -0.06
CA LEU A 283 -9.88 16.01 0.79
C LEU A 283 -8.95 15.06 0.04
N ASP A 284 -9.24 14.77 -1.24
CA ASP A 284 -8.37 13.93 -2.07
C ASP A 284 -7.01 14.61 -2.32
N ILE A 285 -7.02 15.92 -2.56
CA ILE A 285 -5.79 16.71 -2.75
C ILE A 285 -4.94 16.68 -1.49
N MET A 286 -5.55 16.90 -0.32
CA MET A 286 -4.87 16.85 0.97
C MET A 286 -4.31 15.46 1.26
N LYS A 287 -5.08 14.41 0.97
CA LYS A 287 -4.64 13.02 1.08
C LYS A 287 -3.38 12.74 0.27
N PHE A 288 -3.29 13.24 -0.97
CA PHE A 288 -2.09 13.11 -1.79
C PHE A 288 -0.92 13.91 -1.23
N ALA A 289 -1.17 15.16 -0.81
CA ALA A 289 -0.14 16.02 -0.24
C ALA A 289 0.50 15.38 1.00
N ILE A 290 -0.31 14.86 1.93
CA ILE A 290 0.20 14.22 3.16
C ILE A 290 1.00 12.95 2.82
N ARG A 291 0.50 12.11 1.92
CA ARG A 291 1.23 10.91 1.50
C ARG A 291 2.56 11.24 0.84
N TYR A 292 2.60 12.29 0.01
CA TYR A 292 3.83 12.75 -0.62
C TYR A 292 4.85 13.30 0.39
N ILE A 293 4.39 14.06 1.39
CA ILE A 293 5.22 14.58 2.48
C ILE A 293 5.78 13.43 3.33
N LEU A 294 4.93 12.48 3.72
CA LEU A 294 5.30 11.35 4.58
C LEU A 294 6.16 10.30 3.87
N ALA A 295 6.02 10.13 2.55
CA ALA A 295 6.88 9.24 1.76
C ALA A 295 8.35 9.70 1.72
N GLY A 296 8.66 10.88 2.25
CA GLY A 296 10.01 11.42 2.29
C GLY A 296 10.54 11.89 0.93
N THR A 297 9.80 11.67 -0.15
CA THR A 297 10.16 12.16 -1.50
C THR A 297 10.17 13.69 -1.56
N ALA A 298 9.28 14.35 -0.81
CA ALA A 298 9.31 15.80 -0.67
C ALA A 298 10.62 16.29 -0.03
N TRP A 299 11.06 15.62 1.04
CA TRP A 299 12.32 15.96 1.72
C TRP A 299 13.53 15.60 0.88
N LYS A 300 13.53 14.44 0.21
CA LYS A 300 14.60 14.05 -0.72
C LYS A 300 14.69 15.05 -1.87
N ASN A 301 13.59 15.42 -2.53
CA ASN A 301 13.61 16.40 -3.61
C ASN A 301 14.03 17.80 -3.15
N ILE A 302 13.68 18.22 -1.93
CA ILE A 302 14.11 19.52 -1.38
C ILE A 302 15.59 19.47 -0.98
N ILE A 303 16.07 18.37 -0.40
CA ILE A 303 17.49 18.18 -0.06
C ILE A 303 18.31 18.07 -1.35
N ASP A 304 17.88 17.26 -2.31
CA ASP A 304 18.51 17.11 -3.63
C ASP A 304 18.50 18.41 -4.42
N ASN A 305 17.42 19.21 -4.37
CA ASN A 305 17.43 20.55 -4.96
C ASN A 305 18.37 21.49 -4.18
N ARG A 306 18.42 21.44 -2.85
CA ARG A 306 19.36 22.28 -2.08
C ARG A 306 20.82 21.88 -2.31
N THR A 307 21.13 20.59 -2.41
CA THR A 307 22.49 20.10 -2.74
C THR A 307 22.84 20.37 -4.20
N ALA A 308 21.86 20.34 -5.12
CA ALA A 308 22.04 20.78 -6.51
C ALA A 308 22.38 22.28 -6.61
N PHE A 309 21.87 23.11 -5.70
CA PHE A 309 22.22 24.53 -5.64
C PHE A 309 23.50 24.85 -4.86
N THR A 310 24.06 23.92 -4.07
CA THR A 310 25.22 24.25 -3.21
C THR A 310 26.46 23.37 -3.35
N THR A 311 26.53 22.31 -4.16
CA THR A 311 27.84 21.59 -4.27
C THR A 311 28.12 20.73 -5.50
N LYS A 312 27.49 20.90 -6.67
CA LYS A 312 28.00 20.28 -7.91
C LYS A 312 27.81 21.15 -9.14
N GLN A 313 28.92 21.70 -9.65
CA GLN A 313 28.97 22.49 -10.89
C GLN A 313 28.79 21.61 -12.15
N ASN A 314 28.96 20.28 -12.03
CA ASN A 314 28.91 19.33 -13.15
C ASN A 314 28.12 18.07 -12.79
N TYR A 315 26.84 18.02 -13.16
CA TYR A 315 26.00 16.84 -12.94
C TYR A 315 26.41 15.70 -13.88
N GLY A 316 26.74 14.54 -13.32
CA GLY A 316 26.92 13.27 -14.05
C GLY A 316 28.25 13.07 -14.79
N ILE A 317 29.26 13.94 -14.62
CA ILE A 317 30.61 13.71 -15.16
C ILE A 317 31.38 12.73 -14.27
N GLU A 318 31.42 12.94 -12.95
CA GLU A 318 32.12 12.05 -12.02
C GLU A 318 31.51 10.64 -11.97
N GLU A 319 30.18 10.52 -12.09
CA GLU A 319 29.51 9.21 -12.16
C GLU A 319 29.81 8.50 -13.49
N ARG A 320 29.90 9.26 -14.60
CA ARG A 320 30.35 8.72 -15.89
C ARG A 320 31.82 8.33 -15.88
N GLU A 321 32.68 9.10 -15.21
CA GLU A 321 34.10 8.77 -15.02
C GLU A 321 34.28 7.58 -14.08
N ALA A 322 33.48 7.44 -13.03
CA ALA A 322 33.51 6.29 -12.13
C ALA A 322 32.98 5.03 -12.82
N GLN A 323 31.89 5.13 -13.59
CA GLN A 323 31.38 4.03 -14.41
C GLN A 323 32.34 3.67 -15.54
N TRP A 324 32.98 4.67 -16.17
CA TRP A 324 34.04 4.46 -17.16
C TRP A 324 35.25 3.77 -16.54
N ALA A 325 35.73 4.23 -15.38
CA ALA A 325 36.81 3.59 -14.64
C ALA A 325 36.47 2.17 -14.18
N HIS A 326 35.22 1.92 -13.77
CA HIS A 326 34.76 0.60 -13.35
C HIS A 326 34.57 -0.35 -14.54
N ALA A 327 34.11 0.16 -15.68
CA ALA A 327 34.03 -0.57 -16.94
C ALA A 327 35.44 -0.84 -17.52
N GLN A 328 36.39 0.09 -17.37
CA GLN A 328 37.79 -0.10 -17.74
C GLN A 328 38.44 -1.22 -16.91
N ARG A 329 38.14 -1.26 -15.60
CA ARG A 329 38.62 -2.28 -14.66
C ARG A 329 38.06 -3.68 -14.94
N THR A 330 36.89 -3.80 -15.57
CA THR A 330 36.30 -5.09 -15.94
C THR A 330 36.65 -5.54 -17.36
N LEU A 331 36.95 -4.60 -18.28
CA LEU A 331 37.37 -4.89 -19.66
C LEU A 331 38.82 -5.37 -19.76
N HIS A 332 39.66 -5.01 -18.78
CA HIS A 332 41.00 -5.55 -18.59
C HIS A 332 40.92 -6.52 -17.42
N GLY A 333 40.95 -7.82 -17.71
CA GLY A 333 40.84 -8.90 -16.72
C GLY A 333 41.96 -8.91 -15.68
N LEU A 334 41.93 -7.97 -14.75
CA LEU A 334 42.81 -7.88 -13.59
C LEU A 334 41.99 -8.26 -12.36
N GLN A 335 42.09 -9.55 -12.04
CA GLN A 335 41.95 -10.03 -10.68
C GLN A 335 43.16 -9.49 -9.89
N ASN A 336 42.93 -8.98 -8.68
CA ASN A 336 44.01 -8.45 -7.82
C ASN A 336 45.06 -9.53 -7.56
N THR A 337 46.33 -9.31 -7.94
CA THR A 337 47.49 -9.63 -7.08
C THR A 337 48.75 -8.90 -7.57
N GLU A 338 49.63 -8.64 -6.61
CA GLU A 338 50.77 -7.73 -6.62
C GLU A 338 51.90 -8.10 -7.61
N THR A 339 52.75 -7.11 -7.88
CA THR A 339 54.12 -7.13 -8.44
C THR A 339 54.35 -6.94 -9.96
N ALA A 340 54.77 -5.70 -10.27
CA ALA A 340 56.00 -5.31 -10.98
C ALA A 340 56.16 -5.46 -12.52
N ASN A 341 56.14 -4.28 -13.17
CA ASN A 341 57.09 -3.74 -14.17
C ASN A 341 57.42 -4.51 -15.47
N VAL A 342 57.03 -3.94 -16.62
CA VAL A 342 57.86 -3.49 -17.78
C VAL A 342 56.91 -2.94 -18.89
N VAL A 343 57.34 -1.90 -19.60
CA VAL A 343 56.62 -1.08 -20.63
C VAL A 343 57.33 -1.30 -21.99
N PRO A 344 56.78 -0.99 -23.19
CA PRO A 344 55.43 -1.14 -23.80
C PRO A 344 55.50 -1.83 -25.22
N GLU A 345 54.36 -2.15 -25.87
CA GLU A 345 54.17 -1.84 -27.31
C GLU A 345 52.72 -1.99 -27.83
N ARG A 346 52.42 -1.24 -28.89
CA ARG A 346 51.10 -0.90 -29.46
C ARG A 346 50.55 -2.00 -30.39
N GLY A 347 49.29 -2.44 -30.22
CA GLY A 347 48.66 -3.38 -31.17
C GLY A 347 47.18 -3.75 -31.01
N GLY A 348 46.35 -2.96 -30.31
CA GLY A 348 45.07 -3.47 -29.78
C GLY A 348 43.87 -3.70 -30.73
N TYR A 349 43.89 -3.25 -31.99
CA TYR A 349 42.69 -3.36 -32.85
C TYR A 349 42.67 -4.57 -33.80
N ARG A 350 43.82 -5.18 -34.10
CA ARG A 350 43.89 -6.31 -35.05
C ARG A 350 43.69 -7.67 -34.36
N GLU A 351 44.20 -7.83 -33.14
CA GLU A 351 44.11 -9.08 -32.37
C GLU A 351 42.68 -9.38 -31.87
N LEU A 352 41.90 -8.37 -31.49
CA LEU A 352 40.49 -8.55 -31.08
C LEU A 352 39.61 -9.09 -32.23
N SER A 353 39.91 -8.70 -33.47
CA SER A 353 39.22 -9.21 -34.66
C SER A 353 39.59 -10.67 -34.95
N GLU A 354 40.85 -11.04 -34.75
CA GLU A 354 41.30 -12.43 -34.94
C GLU A 354 40.75 -13.37 -33.88
N ILE A 355 40.69 -12.94 -32.61
CA ILE A 355 40.12 -13.73 -31.52
C ILE A 355 38.62 -13.95 -31.73
N ALA A 356 37.87 -12.93 -32.16
CA ALA A 356 36.45 -13.05 -32.48
C ALA A 356 36.21 -14.01 -33.67
N ASN A 357 37.05 -13.95 -34.70
CA ASN A 357 36.96 -14.86 -35.85
C ASN A 357 37.34 -16.31 -35.48
N GLN A 358 38.33 -16.52 -34.60
CA GLN A 358 38.68 -17.85 -34.11
C GLN A 358 37.60 -18.44 -33.20
N ALA A 359 36.96 -17.63 -32.35
CA ALA A 359 35.84 -18.06 -31.52
C ALA A 359 34.63 -18.48 -32.38
N LYS A 360 34.32 -17.71 -33.44
CA LYS A 360 33.25 -18.04 -34.38
C LYS A 360 33.52 -19.35 -35.12
N ARG A 361 34.74 -19.59 -35.60
CA ARG A 361 35.14 -20.87 -36.23
C ARG A 361 35.05 -22.05 -35.27
N ARG A 362 35.44 -21.89 -34.00
CA ARG A 362 35.34 -22.97 -32.99
C ARG A 362 33.89 -23.32 -32.67
N ALA A 363 33.01 -22.32 -32.59
CA ALA A 363 31.57 -22.56 -32.39
C ALA A 363 30.94 -23.29 -33.60
N GLU A 364 31.35 -22.95 -34.82
CA GLU A 364 30.85 -23.59 -36.03
C GLU A 364 31.35 -25.04 -36.17
N ILE A 365 32.62 -25.31 -35.82
CA ILE A 365 33.18 -26.67 -35.77
C ILE A 365 32.50 -27.51 -34.67
N ALA A 366 32.20 -26.93 -33.50
CA ALA A 366 31.46 -27.62 -32.44
C ALA A 366 30.04 -27.99 -32.89
N ARG A 367 29.35 -27.07 -33.56
CA ARG A 367 28.00 -27.30 -34.12
C ARG A 367 28.00 -28.38 -35.20
N LEU A 368 29.01 -28.41 -36.06
CA LEU A 368 29.16 -29.45 -37.09
C LEU A 368 29.55 -30.82 -36.50
N ARG A 369 30.26 -30.84 -35.37
CA ARG A 369 30.56 -32.09 -34.63
C ARG A 369 29.30 -32.69 -33.99
N GLU A 370 28.39 -31.88 -33.46
CA GLU A 370 27.10 -32.38 -32.94
C GLU A 370 26.27 -33.05 -34.05
N LEU A 371 26.25 -32.50 -35.26
CA LEU A 371 25.49 -33.04 -36.41
C LEU A 371 26.02 -34.39 -36.93
N HIS A 372 27.32 -34.66 -36.80
CA HIS A 372 27.94 -35.91 -37.29
C HIS A 372 28.01 -37.04 -36.26
N THR A 373 27.57 -36.81 -35.02
CA THR A 373 27.46 -37.91 -34.04
C THR A 373 26.08 -38.57 -34.15
N LEU A 374 26.06 -39.91 -34.24
CA LEU A 374 24.83 -40.72 -34.25
C LEU A 374 23.89 -40.35 -33.08
N LYS A 375 24.47 -40.00 -31.93
CA LYS A 375 23.74 -39.52 -30.75
C LYS A 375 23.03 -38.18 -30.99
N GLY A 376 23.70 -37.20 -31.60
CA GLY A 376 23.09 -35.91 -31.94
C GLY A 376 21.99 -36.02 -33.00
N HIS A 377 22.11 -36.96 -33.94
CA HIS A 377 21.07 -37.24 -34.93
C HIS A 377 19.82 -37.88 -34.29
N VAL A 378 20.02 -38.82 -33.36
CA VAL A 378 18.92 -39.45 -32.60
C VAL A 378 18.22 -38.43 -31.71
N GLU A 379 18.97 -37.63 -30.94
CA GLU A 379 18.38 -36.60 -30.06
C GLU A 379 17.64 -35.52 -30.87
N SER A 380 18.18 -35.10 -32.02
CA SER A 380 17.51 -34.14 -32.93
C SER A 380 16.19 -34.68 -33.49
N VAL A 381 16.16 -35.94 -33.96
CA VAL A 381 14.96 -36.56 -34.53
C VAL A 381 13.91 -36.83 -33.44
N VAL A 382 14.34 -37.19 -32.24
CA VAL A 382 13.46 -37.40 -31.08
C VAL A 382 12.83 -36.09 -30.62
N LYS A 383 13.60 -34.99 -30.56
CA LYS A 383 13.09 -33.66 -30.22
C LYS A 383 12.12 -33.12 -31.28
N LEU A 384 12.37 -33.41 -32.56
CA LEU A 384 11.47 -33.06 -33.66
C LEU A 384 10.17 -33.88 -33.66
N LYS A 385 10.19 -35.11 -33.12
CA LYS A 385 9.01 -36.00 -33.03
C LYS A 385 8.27 -35.93 -31.68
N GLY A 386 8.76 -35.15 -30.71
CA GLY A 386 8.07 -34.91 -29.43
C GLY A 386 7.94 -36.15 -28.54
N LEU A 387 8.94 -37.03 -28.52
CA LEU A 387 8.95 -38.24 -27.68
C LEU A 387 9.92 -38.06 -26.49
N ASP A 388 9.48 -38.39 -25.27
CA ASP A 388 10.31 -38.38 -24.06
C ASP A 388 11.15 -39.67 -23.96
N ILE A 389 12.47 -39.54 -23.79
CA ILE A 389 13.38 -40.66 -23.52
C ILE A 389 13.63 -40.71 -22.01
N GLU A 390 12.70 -41.28 -21.28
CA GLU A 390 12.94 -41.80 -19.93
C GLU A 390 12.26 -43.16 -19.78
N THR A 391 12.82 -44.20 -20.41
CA THR A 391 12.57 -45.61 -20.08
C THR A 391 13.47 -46.50 -20.93
N ALA A 392 14.75 -46.60 -20.55
CA ALA A 392 15.59 -47.73 -20.96
C ALA A 392 16.56 -48.01 -19.81
N GLY A 393 16.15 -48.93 -18.93
CA GLY A 393 16.99 -49.43 -17.85
C GLY A 393 18.18 -50.21 -18.40
N HIS A 394 19.34 -50.02 -17.79
CA HIS A 394 20.48 -50.90 -18.00
C HIS A 394 20.76 -51.69 -16.72
N TYR A 395 20.45 -52.98 -16.82
CA TYR A 395 21.09 -54.04 -16.05
C TYR A 395 22.59 -54.13 -16.41
N THR A 396 23.35 -54.54 -15.41
CA THR A 396 24.78 -54.88 -15.37
C THR A 396 25.25 -55.87 -16.43
N VAL A 397 26.46 -55.65 -16.96
CA VAL A 397 27.61 -56.57 -16.82
C VAL A 397 28.85 -55.71 -16.55
#